data_AF-A0A7V7HAW8-F1
#
_entry.id   AF-A0A7V7HAW8-F1
#
_cell.length_a   1.000
_cell.length_b   1.000
_cell.length_c   1.000
_cell.angle_alpha   90.00
_cell.angle_beta   90.00
_cell.angle_gamma   90.00
#
_symmetry.space_group_name_H-M   'P 1'
#
loop_
_entity.id
_entity.type
_entity.pdbx_description
1 polymer ?
#
loop_
_entity_poly.entity_id
_entity_poly.type
_entity_poly.pdbx_seq_one_letter_code
_entity_poly.pdbx_strand_id
1 'polypeptide(L)'
;MNFKNVLATSLITAALFGSATTTNAQTALFDDIPNGHWSEKAVNYLAGKEFVSGYGNRKYGFGDNVTRGQVASIISRYFHLGYRGKPIQFTDIKGHMFEDSIKAVVQSGLMIGDGTDKFRPDDTLTRYEMATILQQAFDLSVKGKSPFIDIPNNHWATKAIEALYTNGVTSGVEHNQYGGQYNVTREQFATFMYNTILQGQKPEEKQNDTEKIKRILEENGFLANEYGYTFNPYGPKGDSMFDVMNFYIQSKNDREWEAKMFVYSGNPVIDKPIKQILDILLSTKSDELWKIINSKQLPRKQEFEMDGRTIVVEKYPQYLDVLIGYKK
;
A
#
# COMPACT_ATOMS: atom_id res chain seq x y z
N MET A 1 63.07 -53.70 12.43
CA MET A 1 61.78 -53.90 11.73
C MET A 1 61.42 -52.59 11.04
N ASN A 2 61.23 -52.64 9.72
CA ASN A 2 60.93 -51.53 8.81
C ASN A 2 59.59 -50.83 9.13
N PHE A 3 59.48 -49.51 8.92
CA PHE A 3 58.93 -48.94 7.67
C PHE A 3 58.66 -47.41 7.72
N LYS A 4 59.16 -46.72 6.69
CA LYS A 4 58.56 -45.67 5.84
C LYS A 4 58.41 -44.20 6.33
N ASN A 5 59.14 -43.34 5.61
CA ASN A 5 58.80 -41.95 5.26
C ASN A 5 57.39 -41.83 4.65
N VAL A 6 56.64 -40.76 4.96
CA VAL A 6 55.70 -40.11 4.01
C VAL A 6 55.66 -38.59 4.21
N LEU A 7 56.06 -37.92 3.13
CA LEU A 7 55.73 -36.63 2.53
C LEU A 7 54.73 -35.64 3.19
N ALA A 8 55.14 -34.37 3.03
CA ALA A 8 54.42 -33.10 3.04
C ALA A 8 52.96 -33.11 2.54
N THR A 9 52.16 -32.21 3.10
CA THR A 9 51.36 -31.25 2.32
C THR A 9 50.81 -30.15 3.23
N SER A 10 51.18 -28.91 2.92
CA SER A 10 50.65 -27.67 3.49
C SER A 10 49.20 -27.46 3.05
N LEU A 11 48.26 -27.49 3.99
CA LEU A 11 46.87 -27.08 3.75
C LEU A 11 46.74 -25.58 3.96
N ILE A 12 46.65 -24.84 2.85
CA ILE A 12 46.14 -23.47 2.81
C ILE A 12 44.64 -23.56 3.14
N THR A 13 44.25 -23.14 4.34
CA THR A 13 42.84 -22.92 4.67
C THR A 13 42.44 -21.57 4.07
N ALA A 14 41.83 -21.61 2.89
CA ALA A 14 41.15 -20.46 2.32
C ALA A 14 39.92 -20.14 3.19
N ALA A 15 39.96 -18.99 3.88
CA ALA A 15 38.80 -18.42 4.53
C ALA A 15 37.81 -18.00 3.44
N LEU A 16 36.80 -18.84 3.20
CA LEU A 16 35.62 -18.45 2.43
C LEU A 16 34.83 -17.45 3.27
N PHE A 17 35.01 -16.16 2.97
CA PHE A 17 34.06 -15.13 3.34
C PHE A 17 32.77 -15.43 2.58
N GLY A 18 31.85 -16.15 3.24
CA GLY A 18 30.46 -16.19 2.81
C GLY A 18 29.90 -14.78 2.96
N SER A 19 29.70 -14.08 1.85
CA SER A 19 28.92 -12.86 1.83
C SER A 19 27.51 -13.21 2.30
N ALA A 20 27.18 -12.85 3.54
CA ALA A 20 25.82 -12.85 4.02
C ALA A 20 25.02 -11.93 3.11
N THR A 21 24.16 -12.52 2.28
CA THR A 21 23.14 -11.76 1.57
C THR A 21 22.19 -11.20 2.62
N THR A 22 22.35 -9.94 2.99
CA THR A 22 21.30 -9.21 3.69
C THR A 22 20.19 -8.98 2.68
N THR A 23 19.27 -9.94 2.59
CA THR A 23 17.93 -9.67 2.07
C THR A 23 17.38 -8.52 2.89
N ASN A 24 17.22 -7.35 2.27
CA ASN A 24 16.56 -6.22 2.91
C ASN A 24 15.06 -6.53 2.90
N ALA A 25 14.65 -7.46 3.76
CA ALA A 25 13.26 -7.71 4.05
C ALA A 25 12.70 -6.41 4.63
N GLN A 26 11.74 -5.80 3.93
CA GLN A 26 10.91 -4.75 4.52
C GLN A 26 10.39 -5.31 5.84
N THR A 27 10.85 -4.75 6.94
CA THR A 27 10.63 -5.33 8.27
C THR A 27 9.13 -5.33 8.53
N ALA A 28 8.56 -6.53 8.72
CA ALA A 28 7.14 -6.66 9.04
C ALA A 28 6.80 -5.79 10.25
N LEU A 29 5.82 -4.90 10.13
CA LEU A 29 5.41 -3.98 11.20
C LEU A 29 4.93 -4.75 12.44
N PHE A 30 4.29 -5.91 12.23
CA PHE A 30 3.74 -6.75 13.28
C PHE A 30 4.24 -8.20 13.14
N ASP A 31 4.61 -8.81 14.26
CA ASP A 31 5.20 -10.15 14.33
C ASP A 31 4.15 -11.28 14.37
N ASP A 32 2.88 -10.96 14.62
CA ASP A 32 1.76 -11.91 14.65
C ASP A 32 0.97 -12.00 13.33
N ILE A 33 1.34 -11.23 12.31
CA ILE A 33 0.76 -11.35 10.98
C ILE A 33 1.67 -12.30 10.16
N PRO A 34 1.15 -13.42 9.63
CA PRO A 34 1.96 -14.30 8.80
C PRO A 34 2.47 -13.58 7.55
N ASN A 35 3.74 -13.78 7.20
CA ASN A 35 4.33 -13.19 6.00
C ASN A 35 3.55 -13.60 4.74
N GLY A 36 3.20 -12.62 3.90
CA GLY A 36 2.42 -12.86 2.67
C GLY A 36 0.94 -13.13 2.91
N HIS A 37 0.44 -12.97 4.15
CA HIS A 37 -0.98 -13.09 4.44
C HIS A 37 -1.78 -12.00 3.71
N TRP A 38 -2.98 -12.31 3.23
CA TRP A 38 -3.80 -11.40 2.41
C TRP A 38 -4.12 -10.06 3.10
N SER A 39 -4.14 -10.04 4.43
CA SER A 39 -4.40 -8.83 5.21
C SER A 39 -3.15 -7.97 5.47
N GLU A 40 -1.95 -8.49 5.25
CA GLU A 40 -0.68 -7.83 5.61
C GLU A 40 -0.59 -6.43 4.99
N LYS A 41 -0.88 -6.33 3.69
CA LYS A 41 -0.87 -5.06 2.96
C LYS A 41 -1.84 -4.04 3.54
N ALA A 42 -3.07 -4.47 3.84
CA ALA A 42 -4.11 -3.60 4.37
C ALA A 42 -3.74 -3.10 5.77
N VAL A 43 -3.29 -4.00 6.63
CA VAL A 43 -2.87 -3.67 8.00
C VAL A 43 -1.67 -2.72 7.98
N ASN A 44 -0.63 -3.01 7.19
CA ASN A 44 0.56 -2.16 7.08
C ASN A 44 0.22 -0.77 6.52
N TYR A 45 -0.67 -0.68 5.52
CA TYR A 45 -1.13 0.60 5.00
C TYR A 45 -1.83 1.44 6.08
N LEU A 46 -2.82 0.85 6.76
CA LEU A 46 -3.60 1.56 7.77
C LEU A 46 -2.75 1.92 9.00
N ALA A 47 -1.82 1.05 9.40
CA ALA A 47 -0.92 1.30 10.52
C ALA A 47 0.13 2.38 10.19
N GLY A 48 0.69 2.35 8.97
CA GLY A 48 1.62 3.37 8.50
C GLY A 48 0.98 4.76 8.31
N LYS A 49 -0.36 4.81 8.17
CA LYS A 49 -1.16 6.04 8.21
C LYS A 49 -1.70 6.37 9.61
N GLU A 50 -1.30 5.60 10.61
CA GLU A 50 -1.71 5.72 12.01
C GLU A 50 -3.22 5.55 12.25
N PHE A 51 -3.98 5.04 11.27
CA PHE A 51 -5.42 4.81 11.40
C PHE A 51 -5.75 3.64 12.30
N VAL A 52 -4.93 2.59 12.28
CA VAL A 52 -5.03 1.44 13.18
C VAL A 52 -3.76 1.30 14.00
N SER A 53 -3.89 0.70 15.18
CA SER A 53 -2.78 0.41 16.07
C SER A 53 -2.88 -1.02 16.58
N GLY A 54 -1.73 -1.66 16.81
CA GLY A 54 -1.64 -2.94 17.49
C GLY A 54 -1.74 -2.80 19.01
N TYR A 55 -1.63 -3.92 19.73
CA TYR A 55 -1.63 -3.96 21.20
C TYR A 55 -0.30 -3.55 21.83
N GLY A 56 0.69 -3.19 21.02
CA GLY A 56 2.08 -2.96 21.46
C GLY A 56 2.95 -4.20 21.27
N ASN A 57 4.24 -4.08 21.60
CA ASN A 57 5.22 -5.17 21.44
C ASN A 57 5.21 -5.82 20.04
N ARG A 58 4.98 -5.01 19.00
CA ARG A 58 4.83 -5.45 17.60
C ARG A 58 3.73 -6.49 17.38
N LYS A 59 2.70 -6.53 18.24
CA LYS A 59 1.51 -7.37 18.04
C LYS A 59 0.35 -6.54 17.52
N TYR A 60 -0.23 -6.96 16.40
CA TYR A 60 -1.43 -6.35 15.83
C TYR A 60 -2.70 -6.79 16.57
N GLY A 61 -2.73 -8.01 17.10
CA GLY A 61 -3.95 -8.70 17.51
C GLY A 61 -4.55 -9.48 16.35
N PHE A 62 -3.72 -10.16 15.56
CA PHE A 62 -4.17 -10.97 14.42
C PHE A 62 -5.09 -12.10 14.87
N GLY A 63 -6.26 -12.25 14.24
CA GLY A 63 -7.25 -13.28 14.55
C GLY A 63 -8.23 -12.91 15.66
N ASP A 64 -7.98 -11.84 16.42
CA ASP A 64 -8.93 -11.36 17.43
C ASP A 64 -10.12 -10.67 16.79
N ASN A 65 -11.29 -10.79 17.42
CA ASN A 65 -12.48 -10.05 17.00
C ASN A 65 -12.33 -8.56 17.32
N VAL A 66 -12.72 -7.69 16.38
CA VAL A 66 -12.74 -6.24 16.60
C VAL A 66 -14.00 -5.85 17.39
N THR A 67 -13.86 -4.95 18.36
CA THR A 67 -15.02 -4.43 19.11
C THR A 67 -15.62 -3.19 18.45
N ARG A 68 -16.89 -2.91 18.76
CA ARG A 68 -17.58 -1.69 18.28
C ARG A 68 -16.87 -0.41 18.71
N GLY A 69 -16.34 -0.36 19.94
CA GLY A 69 -15.57 0.78 20.45
C GLY A 69 -14.23 0.98 19.72
N GLN A 70 -13.52 -0.11 19.40
CA GLN A 70 -12.30 -0.04 18.58
C GLN A 70 -12.61 0.52 17.18
N VAL A 71 -13.69 0.05 16.55
CA VAL A 71 -14.13 0.57 15.25
C VAL A 71 -14.52 2.04 15.33
N ALA A 72 -15.22 2.47 16.38
CA ALA A 72 -15.52 3.89 16.62
C ALA A 72 -14.24 4.74 16.68
N SER A 73 -13.20 4.27 17.37
CA SER A 73 -11.89 4.95 17.43
C SER A 73 -11.23 5.05 16.06
N ILE A 74 -11.24 3.96 15.28
CA ILE A 74 -10.64 3.93 13.93
C ILE A 74 -11.36 4.90 12.99
N ILE A 75 -12.70 4.85 12.94
CA ILE A 75 -13.52 5.74 12.09
C ILE A 75 -13.34 7.21 12.53
N SER A 76 -13.37 7.49 13.83
CA SER A 76 -13.14 8.84 14.36
C SER A 76 -11.78 9.38 13.95
N ARG A 77 -10.72 8.55 14.01
CA ARG A 77 -9.36 8.94 13.65
C ARG A 77 -9.24 9.21 12.14
N TYR A 78 -9.79 8.31 11.32
CA TYR A 78 -9.73 8.43 9.86
C TYR A 78 -10.39 9.72 9.35
N PHE A 79 -11.56 10.08 9.89
CA PHE A 79 -12.29 11.28 9.48
C PHE A 79 -11.94 12.53 10.31
N HIS A 80 -10.92 12.47 11.17
CA HIS A 80 -10.53 13.55 12.09
C HIS A 80 -11.72 14.14 12.87
N LEU A 81 -12.60 13.27 13.37
CA LEU A 81 -13.82 13.68 14.07
C LEU A 81 -13.49 14.12 15.49
N GLY A 82 -14.16 15.19 15.91
CA GLY A 82 -14.17 15.67 17.28
C GLY A 82 -15.60 15.77 17.82
N TYR A 83 -15.77 15.47 19.10
CA TYR A 83 -17.04 15.70 19.78
C TYR A 83 -17.26 17.20 19.99
N ARG A 84 -18.46 17.69 19.64
CA ARG A 84 -18.82 19.12 19.68
C ARG A 84 -19.95 19.42 20.68
N GLY A 85 -20.13 18.54 21.67
CA GLY A 85 -21.05 18.78 22.78
C GLY A 85 -22.51 18.43 22.52
N LYS A 86 -22.87 17.74 21.42
CA LYS A 86 -24.26 17.26 21.24
C LYS A 86 -24.62 16.26 22.35
N PRO A 87 -25.73 16.43 23.07
CA PRO A 87 -26.13 15.47 24.10
C PRO A 87 -26.26 14.05 23.52
N ILE A 88 -25.36 13.16 23.94
CA ILE A 88 -25.36 11.73 23.61
C ILE A 88 -25.37 11.00 24.95
N GLN A 89 -26.43 10.23 25.17
CA GLN A 89 -26.70 9.54 26.44
C GLN A 89 -26.70 8.04 26.15
N PHE A 90 -25.52 7.42 26.25
CA PHE A 90 -25.40 5.97 26.36
C PHE A 90 -24.92 5.62 27.77
N THR A 91 -25.59 4.68 28.43
CA THR A 91 -25.30 4.34 29.83
C THR A 91 -24.01 3.54 29.99
N ASP A 92 -23.52 2.92 28.91
CA ASP A 92 -22.39 1.99 28.89
C ASP A 92 -21.08 2.59 28.36
N ILE A 93 -21.02 3.89 28.08
CA ILE A 93 -19.78 4.53 27.58
C ILE A 93 -19.08 5.42 28.60
N LYS A 94 -19.71 5.73 29.74
CA LYS A 94 -19.16 6.66 30.73
C LYS A 94 -17.89 6.09 31.36
N GLY A 95 -16.77 6.79 31.19
CA GLY A 95 -15.44 6.35 31.66
C GLY A 95 -14.79 5.30 30.76
N HIS A 96 -15.40 4.98 29.61
CA HIS A 96 -14.84 4.03 28.66
C HIS A 96 -13.70 4.68 27.85
N MET A 97 -12.62 3.94 27.55
CA MET A 97 -11.46 4.49 26.83
C MET A 97 -11.77 5.00 25.41
N PHE A 98 -12.90 4.58 24.84
CA PHE A 98 -13.38 5.01 23.52
C PHE A 98 -14.54 6.01 23.60
N GLU A 99 -14.89 6.52 24.79
CA GLU A 99 -16.05 7.39 25.00
C GLU A 99 -16.09 8.58 24.03
N ASP A 100 -14.98 9.30 23.89
CA ASP A 100 -14.90 10.47 23.01
C ASP A 100 -15.03 10.10 21.53
N SER A 101 -14.42 8.98 21.13
CA SER A 101 -14.53 8.48 19.76
C SER A 101 -15.95 8.06 19.44
N ILE A 102 -16.62 7.37 20.37
CA ILE A 102 -18.02 6.94 20.26
C ILE A 102 -18.93 8.17 20.12
N LYS A 103 -18.75 9.17 20.99
CA LYS A 103 -19.49 10.43 20.90
C LYS A 103 -19.28 11.12 19.56
N ALA A 104 -18.05 11.15 19.04
CA ALA A 104 -17.73 11.77 17.76
C ALA A 104 -18.42 11.07 16.58
N VAL A 105 -18.34 9.73 16.48
CA VAL A 105 -18.96 8.98 15.36
C VAL A 105 -20.48 9.00 15.41
N VAL A 106 -21.08 9.00 16.61
CA VAL A 106 -22.53 9.09 16.81
C VAL A 106 -23.03 10.49 16.46
N GLN A 107 -22.33 11.54 16.91
CA GLN A 107 -22.66 12.92 16.55
C GLN A 107 -22.67 13.16 15.04
N SER A 108 -21.75 12.50 14.32
CA SER A 108 -21.62 12.54 12.86
C SER A 108 -22.59 11.59 12.13
N GLY A 109 -23.34 10.77 12.85
CA GLY A 109 -24.29 9.81 12.27
C GLY A 109 -23.64 8.61 11.57
N LEU A 110 -22.35 8.34 11.84
CA LEU A 110 -21.62 7.23 11.21
C LEU A 110 -21.81 5.89 11.94
N MET A 111 -22.14 5.96 13.23
CA MET A 111 -22.50 4.79 14.03
C MET A 111 -23.69 5.15 14.92
N ILE A 112 -24.48 4.14 15.26
CA ILE A 112 -25.62 4.26 16.16
C ILE A 112 -25.55 3.23 17.29
N GLY A 113 -26.28 3.49 18.36
CA GLY A 113 -26.51 2.51 19.43
C GLY A 113 -27.42 1.38 18.99
N ASP A 114 -27.81 0.52 19.94
CA ASP A 114 -28.63 -0.66 19.67
C ASP A 114 -30.15 -0.39 19.61
N GLY A 115 -30.55 0.89 19.64
CA GLY A 115 -31.95 1.31 19.70
C GLY A 115 -32.49 1.41 21.12
N THR A 116 -31.68 1.11 22.12
CA THR A 116 -31.95 1.38 23.54
C THR A 116 -31.05 2.53 24.03
N ASP A 117 -30.64 2.51 25.29
CA ASP A 117 -29.72 3.47 25.91
C ASP A 117 -28.25 2.99 25.87
N LYS A 118 -27.90 2.04 24.99
CA LYS A 118 -26.56 1.45 24.91
C LYS A 118 -25.88 1.58 23.55
N PHE A 119 -24.55 1.74 23.59
CA PHE A 119 -23.70 1.69 22.40
C PHE A 119 -23.07 0.31 22.17
N ARG A 120 -22.85 -0.45 23.25
CA ARG A 120 -22.17 -1.75 23.30
C ARG A 120 -20.70 -1.67 22.86
N PRO A 121 -19.84 -0.88 23.54
CA PRO A 121 -18.46 -0.64 23.08
C PRO A 121 -17.55 -1.87 23.12
N ASP A 122 -17.81 -2.81 24.03
CA ASP A 122 -17.04 -4.04 24.22
C ASP A 122 -17.53 -5.21 23.38
N ASP A 123 -18.74 -5.11 22.81
CA ASP A 123 -19.28 -6.15 21.95
C ASP A 123 -18.48 -6.24 20.66
N THR A 124 -18.30 -7.48 20.19
CA THR A 124 -17.67 -7.77 18.90
C THR A 124 -18.56 -7.30 17.75
N LEU A 125 -17.94 -6.75 16.71
CA LEU A 125 -18.65 -6.26 15.54
C LEU A 125 -19.08 -7.40 14.63
N THR A 126 -20.35 -7.46 14.27
CA THR A 126 -20.85 -8.39 13.25
C THR A 126 -20.59 -7.87 11.83
N ARG A 127 -20.57 -8.78 10.85
CA ARG A 127 -20.46 -8.40 9.42
C ARG A 127 -21.62 -7.51 8.97
N TYR A 128 -22.84 -7.71 9.48
CA TYR A 128 -23.97 -6.82 9.21
C TYR A 128 -23.72 -5.38 9.68
N GLU A 129 -23.24 -5.20 10.90
CA GLU A 129 -22.94 -3.87 11.45
C GLU A 129 -21.75 -3.23 10.72
N MET A 130 -20.70 -4.00 10.45
CA MET A 130 -19.56 -3.52 9.67
C MET A 130 -20.00 -2.98 8.30
N ALA A 131 -20.91 -3.68 7.61
CA ALA A 131 -21.39 -3.25 6.31
C ALA A 131 -22.06 -1.87 6.39
N THR A 132 -22.96 -1.66 7.36
CA THR A 132 -23.65 -0.39 7.49
C THR A 132 -22.72 0.73 7.89
N ILE A 133 -21.74 0.47 8.76
CA ILE A 133 -20.73 1.46 9.15
C ILE A 133 -19.91 1.90 7.94
N LEU A 134 -19.35 0.96 7.16
CA LEU A 134 -18.51 1.30 6.01
C LEU A 134 -19.31 1.96 4.89
N GLN A 135 -20.53 1.49 4.64
CA GLN A 135 -21.42 2.13 3.64
C GLN A 135 -21.75 3.56 4.04
N GLN A 136 -22.13 3.80 5.30
CA GLN A 136 -22.48 5.13 5.80
C GLN A 136 -21.27 6.07 5.86
N ALA A 137 -20.12 5.57 6.32
CA ALA A 137 -18.91 6.36 6.50
C ALA A 137 -18.29 6.82 5.17
N PHE A 138 -18.39 6.00 4.12
CA PHE A 138 -17.77 6.28 2.82
C PHE A 138 -18.78 6.58 1.71
N ASP A 139 -20.05 6.76 2.06
CA ASP A 139 -21.16 7.05 1.14
C ASP A 139 -21.18 6.11 -0.07
N LEU A 140 -21.03 4.80 0.19
CA LEU A 140 -20.93 3.81 -0.87
C LEU A 140 -22.28 3.66 -1.58
N SER A 141 -22.29 4.00 -2.88
CA SER A 141 -23.48 3.86 -3.72
C SER A 141 -23.78 2.39 -4.03
N VAL A 142 -25.06 2.03 -3.98
CA VAL A 142 -25.55 0.72 -4.42
C VAL A 142 -25.61 0.69 -5.95
N LYS A 143 -24.79 -0.15 -6.59
CA LYS A 143 -24.72 -0.24 -8.07
C LYS A 143 -25.52 -1.41 -8.65
N GLY A 144 -26.10 -2.24 -7.80
CA GLY A 144 -26.81 -3.46 -8.19
C GLY A 144 -27.08 -4.34 -6.97
N LYS A 145 -27.65 -5.53 -7.23
CA LYS A 145 -27.93 -6.52 -6.19
C LYS A 145 -26.73 -7.40 -5.90
N SER A 146 -26.69 -7.95 -4.68
CA SER A 146 -25.74 -8.99 -4.30
C SER A 146 -26.29 -10.40 -4.63
N PRO A 147 -25.43 -11.42 -4.82
CA PRO A 147 -25.85 -12.79 -5.06
C PRO A 147 -26.20 -13.55 -3.77
N PHE A 148 -26.12 -12.90 -2.61
CA PHE A 148 -26.14 -13.59 -1.33
C PHE A 148 -27.53 -14.13 -0.96
N ILE A 149 -27.60 -15.41 -0.61
CA ILE A 149 -28.86 -16.12 -0.38
C ILE A 149 -29.29 -16.17 1.09
N ASP A 150 -28.38 -15.87 2.02
CA ASP A 150 -28.57 -15.93 3.47
C ASP A 150 -28.98 -14.57 4.08
N ILE A 151 -29.29 -13.57 3.24
CA ILE A 151 -29.79 -12.28 3.70
C ILE A 151 -31.32 -12.35 3.77
N PRO A 152 -31.94 -12.17 4.94
CA PRO A 152 -33.40 -12.15 5.04
C PRO A 152 -34.03 -11.06 4.18
N ASN A 153 -35.25 -11.31 3.70
CA ASN A 153 -36.01 -10.29 2.97
C ASN A 153 -36.21 -9.05 3.84
N ASN A 154 -36.02 -7.86 3.25
CA ASN A 154 -36.11 -6.56 3.94
C ASN A 154 -35.17 -6.39 5.14
N HIS A 155 -34.04 -7.12 5.18
CA HIS A 155 -33.04 -6.94 6.23
C HIS A 155 -32.46 -5.51 6.22
N TRP A 156 -32.25 -4.92 7.41
CA TRP A 156 -31.78 -3.53 7.57
C TRP A 156 -30.41 -3.27 6.92
N ALA A 157 -29.55 -4.30 6.88
CA ALA A 157 -28.23 -4.22 6.26
C ALA A 157 -28.21 -4.48 4.74
N THR A 158 -29.34 -4.85 4.11
CA THR A 158 -29.34 -5.31 2.70
C THR A 158 -28.67 -4.30 1.76
N LYS A 159 -29.07 -3.02 1.82
CA LYS A 159 -28.48 -1.98 0.96
C LYS A 159 -26.99 -1.80 1.20
N ALA A 160 -26.56 -1.87 2.47
CA ALA A 160 -25.15 -1.75 2.81
C ALA A 160 -24.33 -2.91 2.25
N ILE A 161 -24.85 -4.13 2.35
CA ILE A 161 -24.20 -5.33 1.80
C ILE A 161 -24.11 -5.24 0.28
N GLU A 162 -25.19 -4.82 -0.39
CA GLU A 162 -25.21 -4.62 -1.84
C GLU A 162 -24.20 -3.54 -2.28
N ALA A 163 -24.09 -2.44 -1.54
CA ALA A 163 -23.08 -1.43 -1.78
C ALA A 163 -21.67 -2.01 -1.63
N LEU A 164 -21.36 -2.68 -0.52
CA LEU A 164 -20.04 -3.26 -0.31
C LEU A 164 -19.69 -4.29 -1.39
N TYR A 165 -20.64 -5.15 -1.77
CA TYR A 165 -20.43 -6.16 -2.81
C TYR A 165 -20.16 -5.52 -4.17
N THR A 166 -21.04 -4.62 -4.60
CA THR A 166 -20.93 -3.99 -5.93
C THR A 166 -19.79 -2.99 -6.06
N ASN A 167 -19.22 -2.55 -4.95
CA ASN A 167 -17.98 -1.78 -4.91
C ASN A 167 -16.74 -2.66 -4.67
N GLY A 168 -16.85 -3.99 -4.69
CA GLY A 168 -15.70 -4.89 -4.55
C GLY A 168 -15.05 -4.87 -3.16
N VAL A 169 -15.76 -4.39 -2.14
CA VAL A 169 -15.29 -4.39 -0.75
C VAL A 169 -15.41 -5.79 -0.14
N THR A 170 -16.45 -6.54 -0.49
CA THR A 170 -16.72 -7.89 0.00
C THR A 170 -17.08 -8.85 -1.13
N SER A 171 -16.62 -10.09 -1.03
CA SER A 171 -17.03 -11.21 -1.89
C SER A 171 -17.98 -12.19 -1.20
N GLY A 172 -18.31 -11.95 0.07
CA GLY A 172 -19.04 -12.88 0.92
C GLY A 172 -18.15 -14.01 1.45
N VAL A 173 -18.78 -15.12 1.79
CA VAL A 173 -18.16 -16.39 2.15
C VAL A 173 -18.56 -17.44 1.11
N GLU A 174 -18.38 -18.73 1.42
CA GLU A 174 -18.68 -19.81 0.49
C GLU A 174 -20.17 -19.94 0.15
N HIS A 175 -20.48 -20.63 -0.97
CA HIS A 175 -21.83 -21.02 -1.37
C HIS A 175 -22.83 -19.84 -1.50
N ASN A 176 -22.37 -18.69 -2.01
CA ASN A 176 -23.17 -17.46 -2.14
C ASN A 176 -23.76 -16.99 -0.81
N GLN A 177 -23.06 -17.16 0.30
CA GLN A 177 -23.47 -16.61 1.58
C GLN A 177 -22.70 -15.32 1.88
N TYR A 178 -23.33 -14.39 2.58
CA TYR A 178 -22.68 -13.20 3.12
C TYR A 178 -22.02 -13.47 4.48
N GLY A 179 -22.64 -14.34 5.29
CA GLY A 179 -22.21 -14.67 6.65
C GLY A 179 -22.47 -13.54 7.64
N GLY A 180 -23.58 -12.81 7.51
CA GLY A 180 -23.76 -11.51 8.18
C GLY A 180 -23.69 -11.52 9.72
N GLN A 181 -23.99 -12.66 10.36
CA GLN A 181 -23.89 -12.81 11.82
C GLN A 181 -22.48 -13.12 12.32
N TYR A 182 -21.52 -13.45 11.44
CA TYR A 182 -20.16 -13.75 11.86
C TYR A 182 -19.50 -12.51 12.43
N ASN A 183 -18.74 -12.71 13.50
CA ASN A 183 -17.88 -11.69 14.07
C ASN A 183 -16.75 -11.36 13.09
N VAL A 184 -16.36 -10.09 13.06
CA VAL A 184 -15.29 -9.59 12.21
C VAL A 184 -13.99 -9.58 13.01
N THR A 185 -12.95 -10.22 12.48
CA THR A 185 -11.61 -10.13 13.05
C THR A 185 -10.94 -8.79 12.72
N ARG A 186 -9.94 -8.39 13.50
CA ARG A 186 -9.23 -7.11 13.33
C ARG A 186 -8.63 -6.98 11.93
N GLU A 187 -8.00 -8.05 11.43
CA GLU A 187 -7.39 -8.06 10.10
C GLU A 187 -8.42 -8.12 8.96
N GLN A 188 -9.59 -8.71 9.21
CA GLN A 188 -10.72 -8.63 8.28
C GLN A 188 -11.24 -7.20 8.20
N PHE A 189 -11.50 -6.54 9.34
CA PHE A 189 -11.94 -5.15 9.37
C PHE A 189 -10.95 -4.22 8.65
N ALA A 190 -9.64 -4.39 8.92
CA ALA A 190 -8.60 -3.63 8.23
C ALA A 190 -8.65 -3.80 6.71
N THR A 191 -8.84 -5.03 6.24
CA THR A 191 -8.96 -5.32 4.80
C THR A 191 -10.23 -4.72 4.20
N PHE A 192 -11.38 -4.83 4.87
CA PHE A 192 -12.61 -4.20 4.41
C PHE A 192 -12.47 -2.68 4.32
N MET A 193 -11.95 -2.03 5.37
CA MET A 193 -11.72 -0.61 5.39
C MET A 193 -10.72 -0.17 4.31
N TYR A 194 -9.61 -0.89 4.15
CA TYR A 194 -8.63 -0.63 3.09
C TYR A 194 -9.27 -0.70 1.70
N ASN A 195 -10.03 -1.77 1.42
CA ASN A 195 -10.75 -1.90 0.15
C ASN A 195 -11.78 -0.78 -0.02
N THR A 196 -12.49 -0.38 1.04
CA THR A 196 -13.41 0.75 0.99
C THR A 196 -12.70 2.06 0.67
N ILE A 197 -11.55 2.35 1.30
CA ILE A 197 -10.75 3.56 1.02
C ILE A 197 -10.34 3.59 -0.45
N LEU A 198 -9.87 2.47 -1.01
CA LEU A 198 -9.50 2.38 -2.42
C LEU A 198 -10.67 2.62 -3.39
N GLN A 199 -11.92 2.45 -2.94
CA GLN A 199 -13.13 2.62 -3.77
C GLN A 199 -13.80 3.99 -3.54
N GLY A 200 -13.73 4.52 -2.31
CA GLY A 200 -14.17 5.86 -1.93
C GLY A 200 -13.25 6.96 -2.48
N GLN A 201 -12.01 6.59 -2.80
CA GLN A 201 -11.23 7.25 -3.83
C GLN A 201 -11.95 7.07 -5.18
N LYS A 202 -12.90 7.97 -5.48
CA LYS A 202 -13.34 8.23 -6.86
C LYS A 202 -12.09 8.31 -7.76
N PRO A 203 -12.20 8.05 -9.09
CA PRO A 203 -11.05 8.00 -10.01
C PRO A 203 -10.03 9.13 -9.92
N GLU A 204 -10.37 10.26 -9.29
CA GLU A 204 -9.47 11.36 -8.93
C GLU A 204 -8.31 11.00 -7.98
N GLU A 205 -8.34 9.85 -7.28
CA GLU A 205 -7.19 9.32 -6.52
C GLU A 205 -6.67 7.96 -7.00
N LYS A 206 -7.06 7.53 -8.22
CA LYS A 206 -6.07 6.82 -9.05
C LYS A 206 -5.09 7.88 -9.50
N GLN A 207 -4.10 8.18 -8.67
CA GLN A 207 -2.96 8.92 -9.13
C GLN A 207 -2.36 8.06 -10.26
N ASN A 208 -2.61 8.47 -11.51
CA ASN A 208 -2.08 7.86 -12.73
C ASN A 208 -0.58 7.63 -12.47
N ASP A 209 -0.01 6.51 -12.92
CA ASP A 209 1.42 6.23 -12.72
C ASP A 209 2.28 7.47 -13.05
N THR A 210 1.86 8.23 -14.06
CA THR A 210 2.38 9.55 -14.41
C THR A 210 2.34 10.56 -13.26
N GLU A 211 1.21 10.78 -12.59
CA GLU A 211 1.09 11.72 -11.46
C GLU A 211 1.88 11.26 -10.22
N LYS A 212 1.95 9.95 -9.96
CA LYS A 212 2.80 9.43 -8.88
C LYS A 212 4.27 9.70 -9.16
N ILE A 213 4.68 9.48 -10.41
CA ILE A 213 6.03 9.77 -10.88
C ILE A 213 6.33 11.26 -10.81
N LYS A 214 5.41 12.13 -11.25
CA LYS A 214 5.55 13.60 -11.12
C LYS A 214 5.79 14.01 -9.67
N ARG A 215 4.98 13.49 -8.73
CA ARG A 215 5.17 13.78 -7.30
C ARG A 215 6.53 13.30 -6.80
N ILE A 216 6.95 12.08 -7.15
CA ILE A 216 8.28 11.55 -6.77
C ILE A 216 9.40 12.43 -7.33
N LEU A 217 9.28 12.88 -8.57
CA LEU A 217 10.24 13.77 -9.21
C LEU A 217 10.33 15.08 -8.42
N GLU A 218 9.21 15.74 -8.15
CA GLU A 218 9.15 17.02 -7.42
C GLU A 218 9.64 16.88 -5.96
N GLU A 219 9.24 15.82 -5.25
CA GLU A 219 9.70 15.52 -3.88
C GLU A 219 11.21 15.25 -3.81
N ASN A 220 11.79 14.72 -4.89
CA ASN A 220 13.24 14.52 -5.00
C ASN A 220 13.95 15.72 -5.66
N GLY A 221 13.28 16.87 -5.81
CA GLY A 221 13.90 18.12 -6.27
C GLY A 221 14.14 18.22 -7.77
N PHE A 222 13.48 17.38 -8.58
CA PHE A 222 13.45 17.58 -10.03
C PHE A 222 12.59 18.81 -10.37
N LEU A 223 12.97 19.49 -11.45
CA LEU A 223 12.31 20.67 -11.94
C LEU A 223 11.61 20.34 -13.25
N ALA A 224 10.33 20.71 -13.35
CA ALA A 224 9.57 20.57 -14.57
C ALA A 224 10.07 21.56 -15.64
N ASN A 225 10.09 21.13 -16.90
CA ASN A 225 10.37 21.95 -18.08
C ASN A 225 9.35 21.63 -19.19
N GLU A 226 9.50 22.25 -20.38
CA GLU A 226 8.57 22.08 -21.51
C GLU A 226 8.40 20.61 -21.96
N TYR A 227 9.43 19.79 -21.76
CA TYR A 227 9.49 18.44 -22.28
C TYR A 227 9.33 17.36 -21.20
N GLY A 228 9.63 17.65 -19.94
CA GLY A 228 9.61 16.67 -18.85
C GLY A 228 10.16 17.23 -17.55
N TYR A 229 11.05 16.47 -16.90
CA TYR A 229 11.65 16.81 -15.62
C TYR A 229 13.17 16.66 -15.67
N THR A 230 13.88 17.56 -14.98
CA THR A 230 15.33 17.59 -14.93
C THR A 230 15.82 17.69 -13.49
N PHE A 231 16.85 16.93 -13.14
CA PHE A 231 17.54 17.07 -11.86
C PHE A 231 18.90 17.74 -12.04
N ASN A 232 19.03 18.91 -11.43
CA ASN A 232 20.29 19.64 -11.31
C ASN A 232 20.77 19.60 -9.85
N PRO A 233 21.98 19.09 -9.56
CA PRO A 233 22.48 18.97 -8.20
C PRO A 233 22.71 20.33 -7.51
N TYR A 234 22.74 21.43 -8.27
CA TYR A 234 22.86 22.80 -7.76
C TYR A 234 21.51 23.52 -7.64
N GLY A 235 20.40 22.81 -7.88
CA GLY A 235 19.04 23.33 -7.73
C GLY A 235 18.61 24.28 -8.87
N PRO A 236 17.56 25.09 -8.66
CA PRO A 236 16.89 25.86 -9.73
C PRO A 236 17.72 26.93 -10.42
N LYS A 237 18.86 27.31 -9.84
CA LYS A 237 19.79 28.30 -10.41
C LYS A 237 21.07 27.65 -10.96
N GLY A 238 21.15 26.33 -10.95
CA GLY A 238 22.26 25.58 -11.51
C GLY A 238 22.32 25.75 -13.04
N ASP A 239 23.53 25.76 -13.58
CA ASP A 239 23.72 25.73 -15.03
C ASP A 239 23.28 24.36 -15.56
N SER A 240 22.50 24.35 -16.66
CA SER A 240 21.96 23.13 -17.26
C SER A 240 23.05 22.19 -17.78
N MET A 241 24.29 22.67 -17.97
CA MET A 241 25.43 21.81 -18.27
C MET A 241 25.73 20.78 -17.17
N PHE A 242 25.21 20.99 -15.96
CA PHE A 242 25.36 20.09 -14.81
C PHE A 242 24.13 19.23 -14.54
N ASP A 243 23.15 19.20 -15.44
CA ASP A 243 22.00 18.31 -15.31
C ASP A 243 22.46 16.86 -15.32
N VAL A 244 22.09 16.10 -14.28
CA VAL A 244 22.54 14.71 -14.12
C VAL A 244 21.44 13.69 -14.43
N MET A 245 20.19 14.15 -14.57
CA MET A 245 19.12 13.30 -15.05
C MET A 245 18.04 14.11 -15.77
N ASN A 246 17.56 13.58 -16.89
CA ASN A 246 16.33 14.03 -17.54
C ASN A 246 15.33 12.88 -17.61
N PHE A 247 14.07 13.16 -17.30
CA PHE A 247 12.98 12.21 -17.29
C PHE A 247 11.82 12.73 -18.14
N TYR A 248 11.32 11.88 -19.03
CA TYR A 248 10.23 12.17 -19.94
C TYR A 248 9.18 11.07 -19.81
N ILE A 249 7.91 11.45 -19.78
CA ILE A 249 6.81 10.49 -19.81
C ILE A 249 5.73 11.02 -20.74
N GLN A 250 5.37 10.19 -21.72
CA GLN A 250 4.27 10.47 -22.64
C GLN A 250 3.15 9.50 -22.34
N SER A 251 1.96 10.03 -22.09
CA SER A 251 0.77 9.25 -21.72
C SER A 251 -0.33 9.47 -22.75
N LYS A 252 -0.86 8.37 -23.32
CA LYS A 252 -2.10 8.37 -24.11
C LYS A 252 -3.33 8.25 -23.20
N ASN A 253 -3.20 7.45 -22.14
CA ASN A 253 -4.18 7.28 -21.07
C ASN A 253 -3.51 6.63 -19.84
N ASP A 254 -4.29 6.36 -18.79
CA ASP A 254 -3.80 5.83 -17.50
C ASP A 254 -3.02 4.51 -17.55
N ARG A 255 -3.10 3.75 -18.64
CA ARG A 255 -2.42 2.45 -18.81
C ARG A 255 -1.49 2.40 -20.01
N GLU A 256 -1.57 3.39 -20.89
CA GLU A 256 -0.78 3.51 -22.10
C GLU A 256 0.15 4.71 -21.98
N TRP A 257 1.31 4.47 -21.39
CA TRP A 257 2.39 5.43 -21.30
C TRP A 257 3.70 4.81 -21.78
N GLU A 258 4.61 5.69 -22.20
CA GLU A 258 6.01 5.42 -22.47
C GLU A 258 6.87 6.40 -21.64
N ALA A 259 7.95 5.90 -21.05
CA ALA A 259 8.87 6.70 -20.26
C ALA A 259 10.29 6.62 -20.83
N LYS A 260 11.01 7.74 -20.77
CA LYS A 260 12.39 7.86 -21.22
C LYS A 260 13.25 8.55 -20.17
N MET A 261 14.43 8.01 -19.90
CA MET A 261 15.38 8.53 -18.92
C MET A 261 16.75 8.72 -19.54
N PHE A 262 17.35 9.88 -19.32
CA PHE A 262 18.77 10.12 -19.60
C PHE A 262 19.48 10.24 -18.26
N VAL A 263 20.34 9.28 -17.95
CA VAL A 263 21.04 9.16 -16.67
C VAL A 263 22.52 9.43 -16.88
N TYR A 264 23.03 10.54 -16.38
CA TYR A 264 24.46 10.85 -16.46
C TYR A 264 25.18 10.08 -15.35
N SER A 265 26.03 9.14 -15.76
CA SER A 265 26.61 8.14 -14.86
C SER A 265 27.53 8.76 -13.81
N GLY A 266 27.50 8.21 -12.60
CA GLY A 266 28.47 8.52 -11.54
C GLY A 266 27.99 9.48 -10.45
N ASN A 267 26.71 9.87 -10.45
CA ASN A 267 26.14 10.68 -9.38
C ASN A 267 25.15 9.87 -8.52
N PRO A 268 25.48 9.52 -7.26
CA PRO A 268 24.60 8.72 -6.41
C PRO A 268 23.33 9.47 -5.96
N VAL A 269 23.25 10.79 -6.15
CA VAL A 269 22.09 11.59 -5.74
C VAL A 269 20.80 11.17 -6.46
N ILE A 270 20.92 10.62 -7.67
CA ILE A 270 19.78 10.19 -8.48
C ILE A 270 19.43 8.70 -8.29
N ASP A 271 20.18 7.95 -7.48
CA ASP A 271 19.92 6.51 -7.29
C ASP A 271 18.56 6.25 -6.65
N LYS A 272 18.24 7.02 -5.60
CA LYS A 272 16.97 6.91 -4.88
C LYS A 272 15.77 7.25 -5.80
N PRO A 273 15.71 8.42 -6.47
CA PRO A 273 14.58 8.73 -7.33
C PRO A 273 14.44 7.74 -8.50
N ILE A 274 15.54 7.27 -9.10
CA ILE A 274 15.46 6.26 -10.16
C ILE A 274 14.77 5.00 -9.65
N LYS A 275 15.16 4.45 -8.49
CA LYS A 275 14.51 3.26 -7.93
C LYS A 275 13.01 3.47 -7.70
N GLN A 276 12.64 4.58 -7.07
CA GLN A 276 11.23 4.90 -6.79
C GLN A 276 10.39 5.00 -8.07
N ILE A 277 10.97 5.57 -9.13
CA ILE A 277 10.34 5.67 -10.45
C ILE A 277 10.20 4.26 -11.07
N LEU A 278 11.26 3.46 -11.04
CA LEU A 278 11.25 2.10 -11.59
C LEU A 278 10.25 1.18 -10.89
N ASP A 279 10.06 1.31 -9.57
CA ASP A 279 9.07 0.54 -8.81
C ASP A 279 7.62 0.79 -9.26
N ILE A 280 7.36 1.98 -9.84
CA ILE A 280 6.07 2.30 -10.45
C ILE A 280 6.02 1.77 -11.88
N LEU A 281 7.06 2.03 -12.67
CA LEU A 281 7.08 1.72 -14.10
C LEU A 281 7.13 0.21 -14.37
N LEU A 282 7.81 -0.56 -13.50
CA LEU A 282 8.07 -2.00 -13.63
C LEU A 282 7.88 -2.71 -12.28
N SER A 283 6.63 -2.92 -11.90
CA SER A 283 6.25 -3.42 -10.58
C SER A 283 6.84 -4.79 -10.19
N THR A 284 7.25 -5.63 -11.15
CA THR A 284 7.90 -6.92 -10.84
C THR A 284 9.36 -7.01 -11.29
N LYS A 285 9.82 -6.00 -12.05
CA LYS A 285 11.13 -6.00 -12.73
C LYS A 285 12.00 -4.78 -12.44
N SER A 286 11.60 -3.91 -11.51
CA SER A 286 12.34 -2.69 -11.14
C SER A 286 13.78 -2.98 -10.72
N ASP A 287 13.99 -3.94 -9.82
CA ASP A 287 15.31 -4.36 -9.35
C ASP A 287 16.19 -4.94 -10.48
N GLU A 288 15.58 -5.62 -11.44
CA GLU A 288 16.28 -6.21 -12.58
C GLU A 288 16.81 -5.10 -13.49
N LEU A 289 15.95 -4.15 -13.87
CA LEU A 289 16.37 -2.99 -14.67
C LEU A 289 17.37 -2.10 -13.93
N TRP A 290 17.18 -1.89 -12.62
CA TRP A 290 18.12 -1.11 -11.79
C TRP A 290 19.54 -1.71 -11.83
N LYS A 291 19.68 -3.03 -11.76
CA LYS A 291 20.99 -3.70 -11.87
C LYS A 291 21.63 -3.50 -13.25
N ILE A 292 20.83 -3.52 -14.31
CA ILE A 292 21.30 -3.28 -15.68
C ILE A 292 21.81 -1.85 -15.80
N ILE A 293 21.02 -0.85 -15.37
CA ILE A 293 21.38 0.57 -15.42
C ILE A 293 22.70 0.86 -14.70
N ASN A 294 22.98 0.16 -13.59
CA ASN A 294 24.20 0.34 -12.79
C ASN A 294 25.35 -0.59 -13.17
N SER A 295 25.23 -1.38 -14.24
CA SER A 295 26.27 -2.32 -14.63
C SER A 295 27.50 -1.61 -15.21
N LYS A 296 28.68 -1.90 -14.64
CA LYS A 296 29.97 -1.39 -15.15
C LYS A 296 30.29 -1.90 -16.56
N GLN A 297 29.79 -3.08 -16.93
CA GLN A 297 30.08 -3.77 -18.19
C GLN A 297 28.87 -3.78 -19.13
N LEU A 298 28.14 -2.68 -19.21
CA LEU A 298 26.99 -2.57 -20.09
C LEU A 298 27.41 -2.48 -21.58
N PRO A 299 26.88 -3.35 -22.46
CA PRO A 299 27.02 -3.23 -23.92
C PRO A 299 26.47 -1.89 -24.46
N ARG A 300 26.81 -1.56 -25.71
CA ARG A 300 26.37 -0.30 -26.35
C ARG A 300 24.84 -0.17 -26.38
N LYS A 301 24.12 -1.22 -26.76
CA LYS A 301 22.65 -1.25 -26.81
C LYS A 301 22.14 -2.63 -26.44
N GLN A 302 21.07 -2.67 -25.66
CA GLN A 302 20.35 -3.89 -25.31
C GLN A 302 18.85 -3.64 -25.31
N GLU A 303 18.09 -4.70 -25.58
CA GLU A 303 16.64 -4.70 -25.60
C GLU A 303 16.12 -5.88 -24.79
N PHE A 304 15.12 -5.65 -23.95
CA PHE A 304 14.55 -6.63 -23.03
C PHE A 304 13.02 -6.54 -23.05
N GLU A 305 12.36 -7.62 -22.63
CA GLU A 305 10.95 -7.60 -22.28
C GLU A 305 10.80 -7.69 -20.77
N MET A 306 10.18 -6.68 -20.16
CA MET A 306 9.95 -6.60 -18.71
C MET A 306 8.54 -6.10 -18.44
N ASP A 307 7.78 -6.82 -17.60
CA ASP A 307 6.39 -6.49 -17.26
C ASP A 307 5.46 -6.26 -18.47
N GLY A 308 5.72 -6.97 -19.57
CA GLY A 308 4.99 -6.83 -20.83
C GLY A 308 5.31 -5.56 -21.61
N ARG A 309 6.47 -4.95 -21.35
CA ARG A 309 6.98 -3.75 -22.02
C ARG A 309 8.33 -4.03 -22.66
N THR A 310 8.57 -3.39 -23.81
CA THR A 310 9.90 -3.35 -24.42
C THR A 310 10.76 -2.32 -23.71
N ILE A 311 11.90 -2.75 -23.18
CA ILE A 311 12.89 -1.92 -22.52
C ILE A 311 14.12 -1.81 -23.42
N VAL A 312 14.54 -0.59 -23.74
CA VAL A 312 15.79 -0.36 -24.49
C VAL A 312 16.74 0.41 -23.60
N VAL A 313 17.95 -0.12 -23.44
CA VAL A 313 19.03 0.54 -22.69
C VAL A 313 20.21 0.75 -23.63
N GLU A 314 20.58 2.02 -23.87
CA GLU A 314 21.67 2.42 -24.76
C GLU A 314 22.71 3.27 -24.03
N LYS A 315 23.97 2.87 -24.12
CA LYS A 315 25.11 3.51 -23.47
C LYS A 315 25.79 4.49 -24.42
N TYR A 316 25.86 5.74 -24.00
CA TYR A 316 26.63 6.81 -24.63
C TYR A 316 27.86 7.16 -23.78
N PRO A 317 28.84 7.92 -24.32
CA PRO A 317 30.04 8.28 -23.57
C PRO A 317 29.77 9.06 -22.27
N GLN A 318 28.68 9.83 -22.19
CA GLN A 318 28.39 10.73 -21.06
C GLN A 318 27.12 10.36 -20.28
N TYR A 319 26.23 9.55 -20.86
CA TYR A 319 24.95 9.21 -20.24
C TYR A 319 24.46 7.83 -20.70
N LEU A 320 23.45 7.33 -19.99
CA LEU A 320 22.66 6.17 -20.34
C LEU A 320 21.27 6.62 -20.81
N ASP A 321 20.83 6.14 -21.96
CA ASP A 321 19.46 6.30 -22.45
C ASP A 321 18.65 5.04 -22.08
N VAL A 322 17.57 5.21 -21.33
CA VAL A 322 16.66 4.13 -20.93
C VAL A 322 15.26 4.45 -21.43
N LEU A 323 14.73 3.61 -22.32
CA LEU A 323 13.36 3.67 -22.82
C LEU A 323 12.55 2.54 -22.22
N ILE A 324 11.38 2.86 -21.68
CA ILE A 324 10.37 1.92 -21.19
C ILE A 324 9.13 2.12 -22.05
N GLY A 325 8.97 1.27 -23.06
CA GLY A 325 7.92 1.38 -24.06
C GLY A 325 6.51 1.13 -23.50
N TYR A 326 5.52 1.34 -24.37
CA TYR A 326 4.12 0.98 -24.09
C TYR A 326 3.99 -0.50 -23.71
N LYS A 327 3.02 -0.78 -22.85
CA LYS A 327 2.64 -2.15 -22.52
C LYS A 327 2.00 -2.80 -23.74
N LYS A 328 2.50 -3.98 -24.11
CA LYS A 328 1.99 -4.79 -25.22
C LYS A 328 0.63 -5.42 -24.91
#